data_AF-A0A067F206-F1
#
_entry.id   AF-A0A067F206-F1
#
_cell.length_a   1.000
_cell.length_b   1.000
_cell.length_c   1.000
_cell.angle_alpha   90.00
_cell.angle_beta   90.00
_cell.angle_gamma   90.00
#
_symmetry.space_group_name_H-M   'P 1'
#
loop_
_entity.id
_entity.type
_entity.pdbx_description
1 polymer ?
#
loop_
_entity_poly.entity_id
_entity_poly.type
_entity_poly.pdbx_seq_one_letter_code
_entity_poly.pdbx_strand_id
1 'polypeptide(L)'
;MPKAVTAYCMQNVVYDQTMRCANFIVKKPMVIGHECAGIIEEVGSEVKSLEVGDRVALEPGISCGHCSLCKAGSYNLCPEMRFFGSPPTNGSLAHKVVHPAKLCYKLPDNVSLEEGAMCEPLSVGVHACRRANVGPETNVMIMGSGPIGLVTLLAARAFGAPRIIITDVDVQRLSIARNLGADETAKVSTDIEDVDTDVGKIQNAMGSGIDVSFDCVGFDKTMSTALNATRPGGKVCLIGLAKTEMTVALTPAAAREVDVIGIFRYRSTWPLCIEFLRSGKIDVKPLITHRFGFTQKEIEDAFEISAQGGNAIKVMFNL
;
A
#
# COMPACT_ATOMS: atom_id res chain seq x y z
N MET A 1 -25.62 -3.55 9.69
CA MET A 1 -24.14 -3.46 9.63
C MET A 1 -23.66 -4.43 8.56
N PRO A 2 -22.70 -4.06 7.71
CA PRO A 2 -22.17 -4.95 6.68
C PRO A 2 -21.54 -6.20 7.28
N LYS A 3 -21.65 -7.33 6.59
CA LYS A 3 -21.05 -8.60 7.03
C LYS A 3 -19.66 -8.81 6.43
N ALA A 4 -19.34 -8.09 5.37
CA ALA A 4 -18.01 -8.01 4.80
C ALA A 4 -17.74 -6.61 4.25
N VAL A 5 -16.46 -6.26 4.16
CA VAL A 5 -15.98 -5.03 3.54
C VAL A 5 -14.85 -5.40 2.60
N THR A 6 -14.87 -4.86 1.38
CA THR A 6 -13.70 -4.85 0.53
C THR A 6 -13.40 -3.43 0.10
N ALA A 7 -12.13 -3.06 0.17
CA ALA A 7 -11.66 -1.78 -0.30
C ALA A 7 -11.22 -1.86 -1.76
N TYR A 8 -11.33 -0.74 -2.44
CA TYR A 8 -10.91 -0.57 -3.81
C TYR A 8 -9.45 -0.10 -3.89
N CYS A 9 -8.72 -0.62 -4.88
CA CYS A 9 -7.32 -0.32 -5.14
C CYS A 9 -7.13 0.18 -6.58
N MET A 10 -6.14 1.04 -6.81
CA MET A 10 -5.78 1.51 -8.16
C MET A 10 -5.42 0.36 -9.12
N GLN A 11 -4.94 -0.78 -8.59
CA GLN A 11 -4.73 -1.98 -9.40
C GLN A 11 -6.03 -2.44 -10.11
N ASN A 12 -7.19 -2.29 -9.46
CA ASN A 12 -8.48 -2.62 -10.05
C ASN A 12 -8.81 -1.69 -11.23
N VAL A 13 -8.53 -0.38 -11.10
CA VAL A 13 -8.70 0.61 -12.21
C VAL A 13 -7.82 0.24 -13.39
N VAL A 14 -6.56 -0.08 -13.12
CA VAL A 14 -5.60 -0.44 -14.16
C VAL A 14 -6.05 -1.69 -14.90
N TYR A 15 -6.57 -2.70 -14.20
CA TYR A 15 -7.15 -3.87 -14.87
C TYR A 15 -8.43 -3.54 -15.65
N ASP A 16 -9.32 -2.72 -15.11
CA ASP A 16 -10.54 -2.30 -15.80
C ASP A 16 -10.25 -1.55 -17.11
N GLN A 17 -9.28 -0.63 -17.06
CA GLN A 17 -8.94 0.24 -18.21
C GLN A 17 -8.03 -0.43 -19.23
N THR A 18 -7.08 -1.27 -18.80
CA THR A 18 -6.00 -1.76 -19.67
C THR A 18 -5.92 -3.29 -19.74
N MET A 19 -6.73 -4.00 -18.94
CA MET A 19 -6.68 -5.46 -18.78
C MET A 19 -5.31 -5.99 -18.36
N ARG A 20 -4.41 -5.12 -17.85
CA ARG A 20 -3.03 -5.48 -17.50
C ARG A 20 -2.47 -4.59 -16.39
N CYS A 21 -1.90 -5.20 -15.36
CA CYS A 21 -1.07 -4.51 -14.37
C CYS A 21 0.33 -5.13 -14.39
N ALA A 22 1.35 -4.35 -14.77
CA ALA A 22 2.69 -4.85 -15.05
C ALA A 22 2.66 -6.09 -15.98
N ASN A 23 3.16 -7.23 -15.51
CA ASN A 23 3.19 -8.49 -16.27
C ASN A 23 1.94 -9.36 -16.09
N PHE A 24 0.95 -8.93 -15.31
CA PHE A 24 -0.28 -9.66 -15.05
C PHE A 24 -1.36 -9.24 -16.04
N ILE A 25 -1.78 -10.15 -16.92
CA ILE A 25 -2.77 -9.88 -17.99
C ILE A 25 -4.05 -10.65 -17.70
N VAL A 26 -5.18 -9.96 -17.70
CA VAL A 26 -6.52 -10.55 -17.57
C VAL A 26 -6.89 -11.20 -18.90
N LYS A 27 -6.87 -12.54 -18.95
CA LYS A 27 -7.18 -13.31 -20.18
C LYS A 27 -8.60 -13.89 -20.20
N LYS A 28 -9.31 -13.85 -19.07
CA LYS A 28 -10.66 -14.40 -18.86
C LYS A 28 -11.38 -13.53 -17.82
N PRO A 29 -12.73 -13.52 -17.75
CA PRO A 29 -13.45 -12.83 -16.70
C PRO A 29 -12.93 -13.20 -15.31
N MET A 30 -12.73 -12.21 -14.46
CA MET A 30 -12.13 -12.36 -13.13
C MET A 30 -12.80 -11.37 -12.16
N VAL A 31 -13.16 -11.85 -10.97
CA VAL A 31 -13.63 -10.98 -9.89
C VAL A 31 -12.45 -10.13 -9.38
N ILE A 32 -12.67 -8.86 -9.10
CA ILE A 32 -11.64 -7.95 -8.57
C ILE A 32 -11.67 -7.87 -7.03
N GLY A 33 -10.81 -7.04 -6.44
CA GLY A 33 -10.74 -6.81 -4.99
C GLY A 33 -9.76 -7.73 -4.28
N HIS A 34 -9.03 -7.18 -3.31
CA HIS A 34 -8.04 -7.92 -2.51
C HIS A 34 -7.81 -7.34 -1.11
N GLU A 35 -8.35 -6.15 -0.83
CA GLU A 35 -8.24 -5.49 0.46
C GLU A 35 -9.52 -5.77 1.26
N CYS A 36 -9.60 -6.86 2.03
CA CYS A 36 -10.89 -7.27 2.59
C CYS A 36 -10.86 -7.78 4.03
N ALA A 37 -12.02 -7.65 4.68
CA ALA A 37 -12.34 -8.23 5.97
C ALA A 37 -13.80 -8.67 5.98
N GLY A 38 -14.14 -9.64 6.83
CA GLY A 38 -15.50 -10.14 6.94
C GLY A 38 -15.75 -10.98 8.18
N ILE A 39 -16.96 -11.53 8.25
CA ILE A 39 -17.39 -12.42 9.31
C ILE A 39 -17.38 -13.86 8.80
N ILE A 40 -16.80 -14.77 9.58
CA ILE A 40 -16.79 -16.19 9.25
C ILE A 40 -18.21 -16.75 9.31
N GLU A 41 -18.68 -17.28 8.18
CA GLU A 41 -19.98 -17.97 8.09
C GLU A 41 -19.84 -19.48 8.27
N GLU A 42 -18.75 -20.07 7.77
CA GLU A 42 -18.45 -21.50 7.85
C GLU A 42 -16.94 -21.73 8.00
N VAL A 43 -16.54 -22.83 8.65
CA VAL A 43 -15.14 -23.26 8.77
C VAL A 43 -14.99 -24.71 8.33
N GLY A 44 -13.84 -25.03 7.72
CA GLY A 44 -13.48 -26.40 7.39
C GLY A 44 -13.30 -27.27 8.65
N SER A 45 -13.52 -28.57 8.54
CA SER A 45 -13.48 -29.52 9.68
C SER A 45 -12.15 -29.55 10.44
N GLU A 46 -11.04 -29.26 9.75
CA GLU A 46 -9.68 -29.21 10.32
C GLU A 46 -9.33 -27.85 10.96
N VAL A 47 -10.14 -26.81 10.76
CA VAL A 47 -9.91 -25.50 11.35
C VAL A 47 -10.23 -25.54 12.84
N LYS A 48 -9.27 -25.17 13.68
CA LYS A 48 -9.40 -25.09 15.15
C LYS A 48 -9.12 -23.70 15.73
N SER A 49 -8.53 -22.81 14.93
CA SER A 49 -8.07 -21.49 15.35
C SER A 49 -9.10 -20.37 15.18
N LEU A 50 -10.20 -20.66 14.48
CA LEU A 50 -11.24 -19.70 14.10
C LEU A 50 -12.60 -20.40 14.17
N GLU A 51 -13.65 -19.62 14.44
CA GLU A 51 -15.03 -20.12 14.55
C GLU A 51 -16.04 -19.22 13.81
N VAL A 52 -17.24 -19.75 13.60
CA VAL A 52 -18.34 -19.00 12.98
C VAL A 52 -18.66 -17.77 13.83
N GLY A 53 -18.79 -16.62 13.20
CA GLY A 53 -19.02 -15.32 13.85
C GLY A 53 -17.74 -14.51 14.10
N ASP A 54 -16.56 -15.10 13.97
CA ASP A 54 -15.30 -14.36 14.08
C ASP A 54 -15.21 -13.29 12.98
N ARG A 55 -14.80 -12.08 13.37
CA ARG A 55 -14.41 -11.01 12.44
C ARG A 55 -12.96 -11.20 12.06
N VAL A 56 -12.65 -11.23 10.77
CA VAL A 56 -11.30 -11.50 10.28
C VAL A 56 -10.87 -10.52 9.18
N ALA A 57 -9.61 -10.10 9.21
CA ALA A 57 -8.94 -9.50 8.05
C ALA A 57 -8.21 -10.60 7.25
N LEU A 58 -8.27 -10.53 5.93
CA LEU A 58 -7.72 -11.56 5.06
C LEU A 58 -6.41 -11.09 4.42
N GLU A 59 -5.36 -11.89 4.52
CA GLU A 59 -4.13 -11.71 3.73
C GLU A 59 -4.32 -12.36 2.36
N PRO A 60 -4.40 -11.59 1.26
CA PRO A 60 -4.85 -12.09 -0.04
C PRO A 60 -3.85 -13.04 -0.73
N GLY A 61 -2.59 -13.08 -0.30
CA GLY A 61 -1.52 -13.85 -0.94
C GLY A 61 -1.42 -15.30 -0.44
N ILE A 62 -1.84 -16.24 -1.27
CA ILE A 62 -1.73 -17.68 -1.04
C ILE A 62 -0.47 -18.21 -1.74
N SER A 63 0.61 -18.35 -0.97
CA SER A 63 1.85 -18.98 -1.41
C SER A 63 1.78 -20.52 -1.37
N CYS A 64 2.71 -21.22 -2.04
CA CYS A 64 2.74 -22.69 -2.06
C CYS A 64 3.20 -23.32 -0.74
N GLY A 65 3.94 -22.56 0.10
CA GLY A 65 4.39 -23.02 1.42
C GLY A 65 5.56 -24.00 1.42
N HIS A 66 5.98 -24.55 0.27
CA HIS A 66 7.03 -25.58 0.20
C HIS A 66 8.28 -25.19 -0.59
N CYS A 67 8.24 -24.14 -1.41
CA CYS A 67 9.42 -23.69 -2.16
C CYS A 67 10.48 -23.06 -1.24
N SER A 68 11.70 -22.89 -1.73
CA SER A 68 12.83 -22.32 -0.97
C SER A 68 12.52 -20.93 -0.42
N LEU A 69 11.85 -20.07 -1.21
CA LEU A 69 11.46 -18.73 -0.78
C LEU A 69 10.44 -18.76 0.36
N CYS A 70 9.44 -19.64 0.29
CA CYS A 70 8.47 -19.82 1.38
C CYS A 70 9.16 -20.32 2.66
N LYS A 71 10.01 -21.34 2.54
CA LYS A 71 10.77 -21.91 3.67
C LYS A 71 11.74 -20.89 4.30
N ALA A 72 12.28 -19.97 3.50
CA ALA A 72 13.11 -18.85 3.95
C ALA A 72 12.30 -17.66 4.49
N GLY A 73 10.98 -17.79 4.65
CA GLY A 73 10.08 -16.72 5.12
C GLY A 73 9.77 -15.63 4.08
N SER A 74 10.33 -15.71 2.87
CA SER A 74 10.09 -14.79 1.75
C SER A 74 8.91 -15.22 0.88
N TYR A 75 7.81 -15.66 1.49
CA TYR A 75 6.67 -16.26 0.78
C TYR A 75 5.98 -15.31 -0.20
N ASN A 76 6.14 -13.99 -0.02
CA ASN A 76 5.62 -12.97 -0.93
C ASN A 76 6.24 -13.02 -2.33
N LEU A 77 7.40 -13.67 -2.46
CA LEU A 77 8.13 -13.89 -3.71
C LEU A 77 7.88 -15.29 -4.29
N CYS A 78 6.93 -16.04 -3.75
CA CYS A 78 6.61 -17.38 -4.24
C CYS A 78 6.24 -17.36 -5.74
N PRO A 79 6.88 -18.20 -6.59
CA PRO A 79 6.57 -18.24 -8.03
C PRO A 79 5.16 -18.77 -8.30
N GLU A 80 4.62 -19.59 -7.40
CA GLU A 80 3.26 -20.14 -7.47
C GLU A 80 2.24 -19.29 -6.66
N MET A 81 2.54 -18.01 -6.44
CA MET A 81 1.66 -17.10 -5.70
C MET A 81 0.30 -16.98 -6.39
N ARG A 82 -0.76 -17.32 -5.66
CA ARG A 82 -2.14 -16.96 -6.01
C ARG A 82 -2.54 -15.76 -5.14
N PHE A 83 -3.05 -14.71 -5.74
CA PHE A 83 -3.32 -13.46 -5.03
C PHE A 83 -4.67 -12.92 -5.47
N PHE A 84 -5.57 -12.65 -4.53
CA PHE A 84 -6.90 -12.13 -4.84
C PHE A 84 -6.84 -10.93 -5.78
N GLY A 85 -7.73 -10.91 -6.77
CA GLY A 85 -7.82 -9.84 -7.77
C GLY A 85 -6.61 -9.72 -8.70
N SER A 86 -5.67 -10.69 -8.69
CA SER A 86 -4.57 -10.76 -9.64
C SER A 86 -4.72 -12.00 -10.53
N PRO A 87 -4.70 -11.85 -11.87
CA PRO A 87 -4.91 -12.97 -12.78
C PRO A 87 -3.95 -14.15 -12.53
N PRO A 88 -4.45 -15.40 -12.57
CA PRO A 88 -5.82 -15.83 -12.89
C PRO A 88 -6.75 -15.97 -11.66
N THR A 89 -6.39 -15.40 -10.51
CA THR A 89 -7.07 -15.64 -9.24
C THR A 89 -8.19 -14.60 -9.03
N ASN A 90 -9.42 -15.08 -8.84
CA ASN A 90 -10.56 -14.23 -8.46
C ASN A 90 -10.28 -13.47 -7.16
N GLY A 91 -10.85 -12.27 -7.07
CA GLY A 91 -10.75 -11.38 -5.94
C GLY A 91 -11.90 -11.49 -4.94
N SER A 92 -11.95 -10.50 -4.04
CA SER A 92 -12.81 -10.46 -2.86
C SER A 92 -14.02 -9.54 -2.96
N LEU A 93 -14.26 -8.87 -4.09
CA LEU A 93 -15.46 -8.08 -4.32
C LEU A 93 -16.66 -9.00 -4.64
N ALA A 94 -17.12 -9.72 -3.61
CA ALA A 94 -18.21 -10.69 -3.66
C ALA A 94 -18.80 -10.89 -2.25
N HIS A 95 -20.07 -11.30 -2.16
CA HIS A 95 -20.73 -11.55 -0.86
C HIS A 95 -20.08 -12.65 -0.02
N LYS A 96 -19.44 -13.64 -0.65
CA LYS A 96 -18.77 -14.75 0.02
C LYS A 96 -17.48 -15.09 -0.70
N VAL A 97 -16.45 -15.42 0.08
CA VAL A 97 -15.16 -15.92 -0.40
C VAL A 97 -14.70 -17.09 0.46
N VAL A 98 -13.93 -18.00 -0.13
CA VAL A 98 -13.26 -19.09 0.60
C VAL A 98 -11.77 -18.78 0.64
N HIS A 99 -11.17 -18.83 1.84
CA HIS A 99 -9.77 -18.49 2.04
C HIS A 99 -9.09 -19.42 3.06
N PRO A 100 -7.79 -19.73 2.95
CA PRO A 100 -7.11 -20.55 3.94
C PRO A 100 -7.12 -19.92 5.33
N ALA A 101 -7.56 -20.66 6.35
CA ALA A 101 -7.71 -20.16 7.72
C ALA A 101 -6.43 -19.49 8.29
N LYS A 102 -5.25 -19.98 7.92
CA LYS A 102 -3.96 -19.41 8.35
C LYS A 102 -3.67 -17.99 7.83
N LEU A 103 -4.43 -17.53 6.83
CA LEU A 103 -4.36 -16.19 6.25
C LEU A 103 -5.56 -15.33 6.65
N CYS A 104 -6.41 -15.82 7.56
CA CYS A 104 -7.53 -15.09 8.15
C CYS A 104 -7.14 -14.73 9.59
N TYR A 105 -7.02 -13.45 9.87
CA TYR A 105 -6.54 -12.95 11.15
C TYR A 105 -7.70 -12.35 11.94
N LYS A 106 -8.02 -12.93 13.10
CA LYS A 106 -9.10 -12.47 13.97
C LYS A 106 -8.87 -11.03 14.40
N LEU A 107 -9.88 -10.19 14.21
CA LEU A 107 -9.87 -8.78 14.58
C LEU A 107 -10.28 -8.62 16.05
N PRO A 108 -9.53 -7.85 16.85
CA PRO A 108 -9.94 -7.45 18.18
C PRO A 108 -11.27 -6.70 18.19
N ASP A 109 -11.95 -6.67 19.34
CA ASP A 109 -13.28 -6.05 19.48
C ASP A 109 -13.31 -4.57 19.07
N ASN A 110 -12.22 -3.84 19.33
CA ASN A 110 -12.08 -2.42 19.03
C ASN A 110 -11.58 -2.11 17.60
N VAL A 111 -11.36 -3.12 16.75
CA VAL A 111 -10.96 -2.94 15.35
C VAL A 111 -12.14 -3.31 14.44
N SER A 112 -12.61 -2.34 13.65
CA SER A 112 -13.73 -2.52 12.72
C SER A 112 -13.35 -3.35 11.48
N LEU A 113 -14.35 -3.81 10.72
CA LEU A 113 -14.10 -4.49 9.44
C LEU A 113 -13.43 -3.57 8.40
N GLU A 114 -13.78 -2.27 8.37
CA GLU A 114 -13.12 -1.33 7.44
C GLU A 114 -11.64 -1.15 7.80
N GLU A 115 -11.30 -1.05 9.09
CA GLU A 115 -9.91 -1.05 9.56
C GLU A 115 -9.20 -2.38 9.25
N GLY A 116 -9.91 -3.51 9.38
CA GLY A 116 -9.43 -4.82 8.96
C GLY A 116 -9.08 -4.88 7.47
N ALA A 117 -9.94 -4.34 6.60
CA ALA A 117 -9.67 -4.25 5.16
C ALA A 117 -8.44 -3.38 4.87
N MET A 118 -8.26 -2.29 5.65
CA MET A 118 -7.07 -1.43 5.57
C MET A 118 -5.76 -2.09 6.01
N CYS A 119 -5.78 -3.30 6.60
CA CYS A 119 -4.56 -4.05 6.89
C CYS A 119 -3.78 -4.39 5.62
N GLU A 120 -4.44 -4.55 4.47
CA GLU A 120 -3.80 -4.83 3.18
C GLU A 120 -2.91 -3.64 2.74
N PRO A 121 -3.43 -2.42 2.53
CA PRO A 121 -2.59 -1.31 2.11
C PRO A 121 -1.60 -0.90 3.19
N LEU A 122 -1.99 -0.97 4.47
CA LEU A 122 -1.07 -0.69 5.58
C LEU A 122 0.12 -1.66 5.60
N SER A 123 -0.11 -2.93 5.24
CA SER A 123 0.96 -3.92 5.12
C SER A 123 2.02 -3.54 4.09
N VAL A 124 1.65 -2.84 3.01
CA VAL A 124 2.61 -2.32 2.02
C VAL A 124 3.55 -1.32 2.68
N GLY A 125 3.01 -0.33 3.39
CA GLY A 125 3.80 0.68 4.12
C GLY A 125 4.68 0.06 5.20
N VAL A 126 4.15 -0.88 5.99
CA VAL A 126 4.89 -1.61 7.03
C VAL A 126 6.03 -2.44 6.42
N HIS A 127 5.78 -3.14 5.31
CA HIS A 127 6.81 -3.92 4.64
C HIS A 127 7.89 -3.03 4.04
N ALA A 128 7.52 -1.90 3.43
CA ALA A 128 8.46 -0.92 2.91
C ALA A 128 9.37 -0.37 4.02
N CYS A 129 8.79 0.06 5.14
CA CYS A 129 9.54 0.54 6.31
C CYS A 129 10.51 -0.53 6.84
N ARG A 130 10.07 -1.78 6.97
CA ARG A 130 10.93 -2.90 7.39
C ARG A 130 12.08 -3.16 6.41
N ARG A 131 11.81 -3.15 5.10
CA ARG A 131 12.85 -3.35 4.08
C ARG A 131 13.89 -2.24 4.07
N ALA A 132 13.48 -1.01 4.40
CA ALA A 132 14.36 0.14 4.48
C ALA A 132 15.09 0.26 5.84
N ASN A 133 14.67 -0.49 6.87
CA ASN A 133 15.09 -0.33 8.27
C ASN A 133 14.73 1.05 8.86
N VAL A 134 13.51 1.53 8.60
CA VAL A 134 13.01 2.78 9.21
C VAL A 134 12.93 2.64 10.74
N GLY A 135 13.37 3.67 11.45
CA GLY A 135 13.40 3.74 12.91
C GLY A 135 13.66 5.16 13.44
N PRO A 136 13.98 5.29 14.75
CA PRO A 136 14.20 6.58 15.42
C PRO A 136 15.32 7.48 14.86
N GLU A 137 16.19 6.94 14.01
CA GLU A 137 17.32 7.67 13.42
C GLU A 137 17.17 7.88 11.91
N THR A 138 16.00 7.55 11.34
CA THR A 138 15.79 7.62 9.89
C THR A 138 14.80 8.71 9.50
N ASN A 139 15.32 9.77 8.91
CA ASN A 139 14.55 10.80 8.23
C ASN A 139 14.01 10.27 6.89
N VAL A 140 12.71 10.45 6.65
CA VAL A 140 12.01 9.84 5.52
C VAL A 140 11.48 10.89 4.55
N MET A 141 11.68 10.65 3.25
CA MET A 141 10.95 11.32 2.18
C MET A 141 9.96 10.34 1.53
N ILE A 142 8.77 10.80 1.20
CA ILE A 142 7.76 10.00 0.48
C ILE A 142 7.35 10.77 -0.78
N MET A 143 7.62 10.20 -1.94
CA MET A 143 7.12 10.70 -3.22
C MET A 143 5.71 10.15 -3.45
N GLY A 144 4.72 11.05 -3.52
CA GLY A 144 3.31 10.73 -3.72
C GLY A 144 2.53 10.64 -2.41
N SER A 145 1.39 11.34 -2.36
CA SER A 145 0.44 11.39 -1.25
C SER A 145 -0.90 10.73 -1.60
N GLY A 146 -0.88 9.76 -2.52
CA GLY A 146 -1.97 8.81 -2.69
C GLY A 146 -2.05 7.80 -1.53
N PRO A 147 -2.97 6.83 -1.57
CA PRO A 147 -3.22 5.91 -0.46
C PRO A 147 -1.96 5.18 0.04
N ILE A 148 -1.11 4.71 -0.88
CA ILE A 148 0.16 4.03 -0.55
C ILE A 148 1.16 4.97 0.13
N GLY A 149 1.25 6.23 -0.33
CA GLY A 149 2.08 7.24 0.32
C GLY A 149 1.61 7.56 1.73
N LEU A 150 0.29 7.69 1.92
CA LEU A 150 -0.29 8.00 3.23
C LEU A 150 -0.16 6.85 4.23
N VAL A 151 -0.37 5.59 3.82
CA VAL A 151 -0.09 4.45 4.72
C VAL A 151 1.41 4.25 5.00
N THR A 152 2.28 4.64 4.06
CA THR A 152 3.73 4.66 4.28
C THR A 152 4.13 5.74 5.29
N LEU A 153 3.51 6.92 5.23
CA LEU A 153 3.65 7.99 6.23
C LEU A 153 3.26 7.47 7.62
N LEU A 154 2.07 6.88 7.75
CA LEU A 154 1.57 6.34 9.01
C LEU A 154 2.48 5.22 9.56
N ALA A 155 2.93 4.32 8.69
CA ALA A 155 3.87 3.27 9.06
C ALA A 155 5.21 3.87 9.54
N ALA A 156 5.82 4.76 8.77
CA ALA A 156 7.11 5.37 9.12
C ALA A 156 7.05 6.09 10.48
N ARG A 157 5.96 6.82 10.76
CA ARG A 157 5.71 7.38 12.10
C ARG A 157 5.62 6.32 13.18
N ALA A 158 4.88 5.24 12.94
CA ALA A 158 4.77 4.15 13.90
C ALA A 158 6.10 3.42 14.15
N PHE A 159 7.00 3.37 13.17
CA PHE A 159 8.37 2.87 13.35
C PHE A 159 9.29 3.86 14.08
N GLY A 160 8.85 5.10 14.27
CA GLY A 160 9.56 6.11 15.06
C GLY A 160 10.37 7.10 14.22
N ALA A 161 10.16 7.18 12.90
CA ALA A 161 10.86 8.14 12.06
C ALA A 161 10.72 9.58 12.62
N PRO A 162 11.84 10.24 12.98
CA PRO A 162 11.80 11.52 13.68
C PRO A 162 11.33 12.65 12.77
N ARG A 163 11.65 12.59 11.47
CA ARG A 163 11.21 13.57 10.50
C ARG A 163 10.71 12.92 9.21
N ILE A 164 9.55 13.37 8.72
CA ILE A 164 8.97 12.88 7.46
C ILE A 164 8.49 14.06 6.61
N ILE A 165 8.99 14.11 5.38
CA ILE A 165 8.50 14.97 4.32
C ILE A 165 7.77 14.14 3.25
N ILE A 166 6.62 14.63 2.79
CA ILE A 166 5.85 14.00 1.70
C ILE A 166 5.62 14.99 0.57
N THR A 167 5.73 14.51 -0.67
CA THR A 167 5.65 15.36 -1.85
C THR A 167 4.52 14.93 -2.77
N ASP A 168 3.88 15.86 -3.45
CA ASP A 168 2.87 15.57 -4.46
C ASP A 168 2.72 16.76 -5.41
N VAL A 169 2.06 16.53 -6.54
CA VAL A 169 1.65 17.59 -7.46
C VAL A 169 0.36 18.26 -6.98
N ASP A 170 -0.45 17.53 -6.19
CA ASP A 170 -1.74 17.97 -5.67
C ASP A 170 -1.61 18.53 -4.24
N VAL A 171 -1.89 19.82 -4.10
CA VAL A 171 -1.84 20.55 -2.81
C VAL A 171 -2.92 20.08 -1.82
N GLN A 172 -4.06 19.59 -2.29
CA GLN A 172 -5.12 19.08 -1.44
C GLN A 172 -4.66 17.78 -0.76
N ARG A 173 -4.02 16.88 -1.51
CA ARG A 173 -3.48 15.64 -0.93
C ARG A 173 -2.33 15.90 0.05
N LEU A 174 -1.48 16.91 -0.22
CA LEU A 174 -0.46 17.36 0.73
C LEU A 174 -1.09 17.85 2.04
N SER A 175 -2.19 18.59 1.98
CA SER A 175 -2.89 19.04 3.20
C SER A 175 -3.41 17.87 4.04
N ILE A 176 -3.94 16.83 3.39
CA ILE A 176 -4.36 15.58 4.06
C ILE A 176 -3.14 14.93 4.73
N ALA A 177 -2.01 14.84 4.02
CA ALA A 177 -0.81 14.25 4.57
C ALA A 177 -0.27 15.02 5.78
N ARG A 178 -0.34 16.35 5.78
CA ARG A 178 0.02 17.17 6.94
C ARG A 178 -0.91 16.93 8.13
N ASN A 179 -2.22 16.83 7.89
CA ASN A 179 -3.19 16.47 8.95
C ASN A 179 -2.98 15.06 9.52
N LEU A 180 -2.40 14.16 8.74
CA LEU A 180 -2.02 12.80 9.15
C LEU A 180 -0.64 12.71 9.81
N GLY A 181 0.03 13.85 10.01
CA GLY A 181 1.27 13.94 10.76
C GLY A 181 2.54 13.91 9.92
N ALA A 182 2.52 14.29 8.64
CA ALA A 182 3.74 14.69 7.94
C ALA A 182 4.30 15.98 8.59
N ASP A 183 5.60 16.05 8.84
CA ASP A 183 6.21 17.28 9.41
C ASP A 183 6.24 18.37 8.35
N GLU A 184 6.57 17.96 7.13
CA GLU A 184 6.69 18.83 5.99
C GLU A 184 6.04 18.25 4.74
N THR A 185 5.66 19.17 3.86
CA THR A 185 5.04 18.86 2.58
C THR A 185 5.67 19.71 1.50
N ALA A 186 5.97 19.14 0.33
CA ALA A 186 6.47 19.91 -0.80
C ALA A 186 5.65 19.65 -2.07
N LYS A 187 5.20 20.73 -2.72
CA LYS A 187 4.62 20.63 -4.05
C LYS A 187 5.74 20.46 -5.07
N VAL A 188 5.64 19.41 -5.88
CA VAL A 188 6.59 19.09 -6.98
C VAL A 188 5.89 19.20 -8.33
N SER A 189 6.65 19.18 -9.42
CA SER A 189 6.09 19.16 -10.78
C SER A 189 6.15 17.76 -11.40
N THR A 190 5.42 17.59 -12.51
CA THR A 190 5.51 16.38 -13.35
C THR A 190 6.62 16.45 -14.38
N ASP A 191 7.29 17.58 -14.53
CA ASP A 191 8.31 17.81 -15.57
C ASP A 191 9.66 17.23 -15.14
N ILE A 192 10.28 16.45 -16.04
CA ILE A 192 11.59 15.84 -15.78
C ILE A 192 12.69 16.89 -15.59
N GLU A 193 12.56 18.05 -16.23
CA GLU A 193 13.55 19.12 -16.17
C GLU A 193 13.59 19.81 -14.79
N ASP A 194 12.54 19.65 -13.97
CA ASP A 194 12.46 20.27 -12.65
C ASP A 194 13.11 19.44 -11.53
N VAL A 195 13.84 18.35 -11.84
CA VAL A 195 14.44 17.46 -10.80
C VAL A 195 15.29 18.26 -9.81
N ASP A 196 16.23 19.05 -10.29
CA ASP A 196 17.14 19.79 -9.41
C ASP A 196 16.40 20.84 -8.57
N THR A 197 15.44 21.54 -9.20
CA THR A 197 14.59 22.54 -8.54
C THR A 197 13.76 21.90 -7.41
N ASP A 198 13.14 20.74 -7.67
CA ASP A 198 12.34 20.04 -6.68
C ASP A 198 13.19 19.44 -5.56
N VAL A 199 14.35 18.87 -5.88
CA VAL A 199 15.32 18.37 -4.88
C VAL A 199 15.72 19.49 -3.92
N GLY A 200 16.06 20.68 -4.45
CA GLY A 200 16.40 21.83 -3.62
C GLY A 200 15.25 22.26 -2.69
N LYS A 201 14.02 22.35 -3.21
CA LYS A 201 12.83 22.65 -2.40
C LYS A 201 12.61 21.64 -1.27
N ILE A 202 12.71 20.35 -1.59
CA ILE A 202 12.51 19.25 -0.65
C ILE A 202 13.57 19.31 0.45
N GLN A 203 14.84 19.42 0.10
CA GLN A 203 15.94 19.45 1.07
C GLN A 203 15.86 20.69 1.98
N ASN A 204 15.50 21.85 1.41
CA ASN A 204 15.29 23.07 2.18
C ASN A 204 14.15 22.93 3.19
N ALA A 205 13.00 22.37 2.78
CA ALA A 205 11.88 22.12 3.68
C ALA A 205 12.24 21.05 4.75
N MET A 206 12.94 20.00 4.35
CA MET A 206 13.38 18.94 5.24
C MET A 206 14.37 19.43 6.30
N GLY A 207 15.23 20.39 5.97
CA GLY A 207 16.21 20.99 6.88
C GLY A 207 17.22 19.99 7.48
N SER A 208 17.30 18.78 6.92
CA SER A 208 18.11 17.66 7.39
C SER A 208 18.33 16.66 6.25
N GLY A 209 19.30 15.75 6.41
CA GLY A 209 19.56 14.69 5.44
C GLY A 209 18.40 13.69 5.37
N ILE A 210 18.11 13.18 4.17
CA ILE A 210 17.06 12.18 3.91
C ILE A 210 17.71 10.79 3.86
N ASP A 211 17.49 9.97 4.89
CA ASP A 211 18.04 8.61 5.01
C ASP A 211 17.35 7.63 4.05
N VAL A 212 16.02 7.73 3.97
CA VAL A 212 15.18 6.81 3.20
C VAL A 212 14.17 7.60 2.39
N SER A 213 14.11 7.30 1.09
CA SER A 213 13.05 7.79 0.21
C SER A 213 12.16 6.65 -0.24
N PHE A 214 10.84 6.86 -0.21
CA PHE A 214 9.85 5.92 -0.76
C PHE A 214 9.22 6.53 -2.02
N ASP A 215 9.42 5.90 -3.18
CA ASP A 215 8.67 6.23 -4.39
C ASP A 215 7.35 5.43 -4.43
N CYS A 216 6.26 6.09 -4.06
CA CYS A 216 4.91 5.54 -4.08
C CYS A 216 4.15 5.83 -5.39
N VAL A 217 4.82 6.41 -6.39
CA VAL A 217 4.24 6.77 -7.70
C VAL A 217 4.80 5.87 -8.80
N GLY A 218 6.13 5.81 -8.93
CA GLY A 218 6.81 4.92 -9.89
C GLY A 218 6.97 5.50 -11.30
N PHE A 219 7.21 6.80 -11.41
CA PHE A 219 7.61 7.47 -12.67
C PHE A 219 9.10 7.82 -12.67
N ASP A 220 9.67 7.98 -13.87
CA ASP A 220 11.07 8.36 -14.09
C ASP A 220 11.45 9.62 -13.30
N LYS A 221 10.56 10.63 -13.30
CA LYS A 221 10.70 11.87 -12.55
C LYS A 221 10.73 11.63 -11.04
N THR A 222 9.78 10.86 -10.49
CA THR A 222 9.70 10.65 -9.03
C THR A 222 10.89 9.87 -8.51
N MET A 223 11.32 8.85 -9.26
CA MET A 223 12.51 8.07 -8.94
C MET A 223 13.79 8.90 -9.08
N SER A 224 13.92 9.74 -10.12
CA SER A 224 15.06 10.65 -10.29
C SER A 224 15.16 11.67 -9.15
N THR A 225 14.04 12.29 -8.77
CA THR A 225 13.99 13.19 -7.60
C THR A 225 14.39 12.43 -6.33
N ALA A 226 13.87 11.21 -6.12
CA ALA A 226 14.20 10.41 -4.94
C ALA A 226 15.67 10.02 -4.86
N LEU A 227 16.27 9.59 -5.96
CA LEU A 227 17.69 9.26 -6.04
C LEU A 227 18.55 10.49 -5.71
N ASN A 228 18.24 11.67 -6.26
CA ASN A 228 19.04 12.87 -6.05
C ASN A 228 18.82 13.54 -4.68
N ALA A 229 17.62 13.44 -4.10
CA ALA A 229 17.32 14.00 -2.77
C ALA A 229 17.89 13.16 -1.62
N THR A 230 17.98 11.85 -1.79
CA THR A 230 18.48 10.91 -0.76
C THR A 230 19.96 11.15 -0.49
N ARG A 231 20.36 11.17 0.78
CA ARG A 231 21.74 11.40 1.19
C ARG A 231 22.68 10.26 0.76
N PRO A 232 24.00 10.47 0.67
CA PRO A 232 24.96 9.38 0.51
C PRO A 232 24.82 8.29 1.58
N GLY A 233 24.90 7.03 1.18
CA GLY A 233 24.65 5.85 2.02
C GLY A 233 23.18 5.61 2.39
N GLY A 234 22.26 6.40 1.82
CA GLY A 234 20.82 6.27 2.03
C GLY A 234 20.17 5.22 1.12
N LYS A 235 18.84 5.13 1.19
CA LYS A 235 18.06 4.12 0.45
C LYS A 235 16.89 4.74 -0.29
N VAL A 236 16.64 4.29 -1.52
CA VAL A 236 15.42 4.59 -2.27
C VAL A 236 14.63 3.31 -2.47
N CYS A 237 13.40 3.30 -1.98
CA CYS A 237 12.48 2.19 -2.10
C CYS A 237 11.46 2.44 -3.21
N LEU A 238 11.41 1.58 -4.22
CA LEU A 238 10.42 1.63 -5.28
C LEU A 238 9.19 0.80 -4.89
N ILE A 239 8.06 1.47 -4.68
CA ILE A 239 6.76 0.86 -4.35
C ILE A 239 5.78 1.03 -5.50
N GLY A 240 5.70 2.24 -6.06
CA GLY A 240 4.83 2.57 -7.19
C GLY A 240 5.28 1.85 -8.47
N LEU A 241 4.30 1.41 -9.27
CA LEU A 241 4.52 0.64 -10.50
C LEU A 241 3.75 1.25 -11.68
N ALA A 242 3.88 2.57 -11.89
CA ALA A 242 3.14 3.27 -12.95
C ALA A 242 3.61 2.89 -14.37
N LYS A 243 4.87 2.49 -14.54
CA LYS A 243 5.45 2.09 -15.84
C LYS A 243 6.09 0.71 -15.78
N THR A 244 6.14 0.05 -16.94
CA THR A 244 6.86 -1.22 -17.13
C THR A 244 8.37 -1.00 -17.21
N GLU A 245 8.79 0.11 -17.78
CA GLU A 245 10.20 0.52 -17.92
C GLU A 245 10.35 1.99 -17.50
N MET A 246 11.52 2.32 -16.96
CA MET A 246 11.85 3.65 -16.46
C MET A 246 13.33 3.93 -16.73
N THR A 247 13.63 5.14 -17.17
CA THR A 247 15.00 5.61 -17.40
C THR A 247 15.43 6.54 -16.28
N VAL A 248 16.44 6.14 -15.51
CA VAL A 248 17.00 6.92 -14.39
C VAL A 248 18.52 6.88 -14.39
N ALA A 249 19.15 7.98 -13.97
CA ALA A 249 20.60 8.04 -13.83
C ALA A 249 21.06 7.32 -12.55
N LEU A 250 21.51 6.07 -12.68
CA LEU A 250 22.01 5.29 -11.54
C LEU A 250 23.47 5.58 -11.19
N THR A 251 24.29 6.04 -12.14
CA THR A 251 25.72 6.31 -11.87
C THR A 251 25.94 7.32 -10.73
N PRO A 252 25.22 8.45 -10.66
CA PRO A 252 25.34 9.38 -9.52
C PRO A 252 24.85 8.81 -8.19
N ALA A 253 23.89 7.88 -8.21
CA ALA A 253 23.40 7.20 -7.01
C ALA A 253 24.44 6.18 -6.53
N ALA A 254 25.01 5.39 -7.45
CA ALA A 254 26.06 4.43 -7.17
C ALA A 254 27.32 5.10 -6.60
N ALA A 255 27.72 6.24 -7.15
CA ALA A 255 28.87 7.02 -6.66
C ALA A 255 28.69 7.54 -5.21
N ARG A 256 27.45 7.55 -4.70
CA ARG A 256 27.10 7.97 -3.34
C ARG A 256 26.63 6.79 -2.47
N GLU A 257 26.78 5.55 -2.94
CA GLU A 257 26.31 4.34 -2.26
C GLU A 257 24.83 4.40 -1.87
N VAL A 258 23.98 4.90 -2.77
CA VAL A 258 22.52 4.91 -2.55
C VAL A 258 21.92 3.60 -3.04
N ASP A 259 21.33 2.83 -2.12
CA ASP A 259 20.67 1.57 -2.44
C ASP A 259 19.33 1.80 -3.15
N VAL A 260 19.00 0.95 -4.11
CA VAL A 260 17.66 0.88 -4.73
C VAL A 260 16.98 -0.43 -4.35
N ILE A 261 15.84 -0.33 -3.67
CA ILE A 261 15.15 -1.46 -3.05
C ILE A 261 13.73 -1.58 -3.59
N GLY A 262 13.43 -2.65 -4.33
CA GLY A 262 12.06 -2.92 -4.78
C GLY A 262 11.16 -3.40 -3.63
N ILE A 263 9.92 -2.92 -3.57
CA ILE A 263 8.92 -3.39 -2.60
C ILE A 263 7.84 -4.16 -3.36
N PHE A 264 7.70 -5.46 -3.06
CA PHE A 264 6.68 -6.30 -3.68
C PHE A 264 5.70 -6.80 -2.63
N ARG A 265 4.54 -6.12 -2.57
CA ARG A 265 3.47 -6.39 -1.61
C ARG A 265 4.02 -6.36 -0.18
N TYR A 266 4.01 -7.51 0.50
CA TYR A 266 4.35 -7.62 1.92
C TYR A 266 4.55 -9.07 2.33
N ARG A 267 5.15 -9.28 3.51
CA ARG A 267 5.18 -10.55 4.24
C ARG A 267 5.21 -10.34 5.75
N SER A 268 4.52 -11.22 6.47
CA SER A 268 4.50 -11.28 7.95
C SER A 268 4.08 -9.95 8.58
N THR A 269 3.10 -9.26 7.99
CA THR A 269 2.68 -7.90 8.39
C THR A 269 1.36 -7.87 9.15
N TRP A 270 0.39 -8.75 8.82
CA TRP A 270 -0.97 -8.70 9.38
C TRP A 270 -1.03 -8.59 10.91
N PRO A 271 -0.33 -9.44 11.69
CA PRO A 271 -0.35 -9.32 13.14
C PRO A 271 0.12 -7.95 13.65
N LEU A 272 1.14 -7.36 13.02
CA LEU A 272 1.63 -6.03 13.41
C LEU A 272 0.66 -4.92 12.99
N CYS A 273 0.07 -5.01 11.79
CA CYS A 273 -0.94 -4.06 11.34
C CYS A 273 -2.13 -4.05 12.29
N ILE A 274 -2.65 -5.23 12.65
CA ILE A 274 -3.76 -5.37 13.62
C ILE A 274 -3.36 -4.80 14.97
N GLU A 275 -2.13 -5.06 15.45
CA GLU A 275 -1.66 -4.50 16.72
C GLU A 275 -1.59 -2.96 16.68
N PHE A 276 -1.09 -2.36 15.60
CA PHE A 276 -1.06 -0.90 15.46
C PHE A 276 -2.45 -0.27 15.47
N LEU A 277 -3.43 -0.92 14.84
CA LEU A 277 -4.82 -0.48 14.85
C LEU A 277 -5.43 -0.65 16.25
N ARG A 278 -5.27 -1.84 16.84
CA ARG A 278 -5.78 -2.19 18.17
C ARG A 278 -5.27 -1.25 19.26
N SER A 279 -3.99 -0.91 19.22
CA SER A 279 -3.36 -0.04 20.21
C SER A 279 -3.60 1.45 19.95
N GLY A 280 -4.24 1.82 18.83
CA GLY A 280 -4.40 3.21 18.39
C GLY A 280 -3.08 3.88 17.97
N LYS A 281 -2.03 3.11 17.70
CA LYS A 281 -0.74 3.64 17.24
C LYS A 281 -0.80 4.16 15.80
N ILE A 282 -1.71 3.60 15.00
CA ILE A 282 -2.07 4.10 13.67
C ILE A 282 -3.59 4.23 13.60
N ASP A 283 -4.09 5.38 13.16
CA ASP A 283 -5.48 5.58 12.76
C ASP A 283 -5.59 5.64 11.24
N VAL A 284 -6.24 4.64 10.63
CA VAL A 284 -6.47 4.55 9.18
C VAL A 284 -7.83 5.13 8.77
N LYS A 285 -8.72 5.42 9.71
CA LYS A 285 -10.10 5.86 9.41
C LYS A 285 -10.16 7.12 8.54
N PRO A 286 -9.31 8.14 8.72
CA PRO A 286 -9.34 9.32 7.87
C PRO A 286 -9.01 9.05 6.40
N LEU A 287 -8.39 7.90 6.07
CA LEU A 287 -8.11 7.51 4.69
C LEU A 287 -9.37 7.01 3.97
N ILE A 288 -10.39 6.57 4.71
CA ILE A 288 -11.65 6.03 4.17
C ILE A 288 -12.60 7.18 3.86
N THR A 289 -12.56 7.66 2.62
CA THR A 289 -13.31 8.86 2.23
C THR A 289 -14.68 8.56 1.66
N HIS A 290 -14.89 7.38 1.06
CA HIS A 290 -16.17 7.01 0.46
C HIS A 290 -16.58 5.58 0.80
N ARG A 291 -17.88 5.35 0.87
CA ARG A 291 -18.51 4.06 1.15
C ARG A 291 -19.67 3.85 0.18
N PHE A 292 -19.69 2.69 -0.46
CA PHE A 292 -20.73 2.29 -1.41
C PHE A 292 -21.32 0.94 -1.01
N GLY A 293 -22.58 0.70 -1.37
CA GLY A 293 -23.18 -0.62 -1.33
C GLY A 293 -22.71 -1.50 -2.50
N PHE A 294 -23.43 -2.60 -2.73
CA PHE A 294 -23.10 -3.59 -3.76
C PHE A 294 -24.16 -3.70 -4.86
N THR A 295 -24.83 -2.60 -5.19
CA THR A 295 -25.67 -2.51 -6.39
C THR A 295 -24.82 -2.17 -7.62
N GLN A 296 -25.28 -2.56 -8.81
CA GLN A 296 -24.56 -2.28 -10.07
C GLN A 296 -24.20 -0.80 -10.21
N LYS A 297 -25.16 0.09 -9.97
CA LYS A 297 -24.96 1.54 -10.04
C LYS A 297 -23.93 2.03 -9.03
N GLU A 298 -24.01 1.59 -7.78
CA GLU A 298 -23.04 2.00 -6.75
C GLU A 298 -21.62 1.51 -7.05
N ILE A 299 -21.49 0.34 -7.69
CA ILE A 299 -20.19 -0.17 -8.17
C ILE A 299 -19.66 0.74 -9.27
N GLU A 300 -20.46 1.09 -10.27
CA GLU A 300 -20.08 2.00 -11.36
C GLU A 300 -19.68 3.38 -10.80
N ASP A 301 -20.50 3.98 -9.94
CA ASP A 301 -20.24 5.27 -9.28
C ASP A 301 -18.93 5.25 -8.48
N ALA A 302 -18.65 4.15 -7.77
CA ALA A 302 -17.42 3.98 -6.98
C ALA A 302 -16.16 3.90 -7.87
N PHE A 303 -16.27 3.27 -9.04
CA PHE A 303 -15.17 3.19 -10.01
C PHE A 303 -14.89 4.56 -10.62
N GLU A 304 -15.93 5.29 -11.01
CA GLU A 304 -15.80 6.64 -11.54
C GLU A 304 -15.13 7.58 -10.52
N ILE A 305 -15.61 7.58 -9.27
CA ILE A 305 -15.05 8.41 -8.20
C ILE A 305 -13.59 8.05 -7.91
N SER A 306 -13.26 6.75 -7.93
CA SER A 306 -11.88 6.30 -7.74
C SER A 306 -10.96 6.72 -8.88
N ALA A 307 -11.47 6.76 -10.12
CA ALA A 307 -10.70 7.12 -11.31
C ALA A 307 -10.50 8.64 -11.47
N GLN A 308 -11.47 9.46 -11.05
CA GLN A 308 -11.41 10.93 -11.18
C GLN A 308 -10.33 11.58 -10.28
N GLY A 309 -9.95 10.93 -9.17
CA GLY A 309 -8.98 11.48 -8.23
C GLY A 309 -9.56 12.59 -7.33
N GLY A 310 -8.70 13.51 -6.88
CA GLY A 310 -9.07 14.57 -5.94
C GLY A 310 -9.22 14.06 -4.49
N ASN A 311 -10.36 14.34 -3.87
CA ASN A 311 -10.65 14.01 -2.45
C ASN A 311 -10.88 12.51 -2.19
N ALA A 312 -10.97 11.68 -3.22
CA ALA A 312 -11.01 10.24 -3.08
C ALA A 312 -9.61 9.70 -2.69
N ILE A 313 -9.52 9.07 -1.51
CA ILE A 313 -8.31 8.41 -1.02
C ILE A 313 -8.57 6.90 -1.02
N LYS A 314 -9.37 6.40 -0.08
CA LYS A 314 -9.83 5.01 -0.07
C LYS A 314 -11.34 4.94 -0.18
N VAL A 315 -11.79 4.09 -1.11
CA VAL A 315 -13.19 3.78 -1.35
C VAL A 315 -13.47 2.37 -0.84
N MET A 316 -14.53 2.22 -0.04
CA MET A 316 -14.96 0.96 0.56
C MET A 316 -16.28 0.49 -0.03
N PHE A 317 -16.39 -0.81 -0.27
CA PHE A 317 -17.64 -1.50 -0.56
C PHE A 317 -18.12 -2.27 0.66
N ASN A 318 -19.34 -1.97 1.10
CA ASN A 318 -20.01 -2.61 2.22
C ASN A 318 -20.95 -3.68 1.68
N LEU A 319 -20.63 -4.95 1.97
CA LEU A 319 -21.25 -6.15 1.41
C LEU A 319 -22.17 -6.89 2.40
#